data_AF-A0A645F1S0-F1
#
_entry.id   AF-A0A645F1S0-F1
#
_cell.length_a   1.000
_cell.length_b   1.000
_cell.length_c   1.000
_cell.angle_alpha   90.00
_cell.angle_beta   90.00
_cell.angle_gamma   90.00
#
_symmetry.space_group_name_H-M   'P 1'
#
loop_
_entity.id
_entity.type
_entity.pdbx_description
1 polymer ?
#
loop_
_entity_poly.entity_id
_entity_poly.type
_entity_poly.pdbx_seq_one_letter_code
_entity_poly.pdbx_strand_id
1 'polypeptide(L)'
;MVLDGTYWYGLESTIAHELMHAIDCKISQLAMSGYTSGFSKWNHYLPKGFDYNWSYINDDGGDYNDNKYTTAENLSDAWFVDAYSKTFPCEDKARIFENLFAGDGSCFQSSHLAERAKYLCKVLRKSFKSLEDANDLYWERYLNEKAA
;
A
#
# COMPACT_ATOMS: atom_id res chain seq x y z
N MET A 1 17.56 -11.01 -16.89
CA MET A 1 17.77 -10.16 -15.70
C MET A 1 18.10 -11.10 -14.55
N VAL A 2 19.16 -10.82 -13.79
CA VAL A 2 19.51 -11.57 -12.58
C VAL A 2 19.33 -10.61 -11.41
N LEU A 3 18.56 -11.03 -10.40
CA LEU A 3 18.46 -10.34 -9.13
C LEU A 3 19.26 -11.15 -8.11
N ASP A 4 20.48 -10.69 -7.80
CA ASP A 4 21.34 -11.27 -6.77
C ASP A 4 21.07 -10.54 -5.45
N GLY A 5 20.40 -11.24 -4.54
CA GLY A 5 19.97 -10.72 -3.24
C GLY A 5 20.96 -10.96 -2.10
N THR A 6 22.16 -11.45 -2.39
CA THR A 6 23.10 -11.87 -1.34
C THR A 6 23.45 -10.68 -0.43
N TYR A 7 23.19 -10.81 0.87
CA TYR A 7 23.38 -9.78 1.91
C TYR A 7 22.49 -8.53 1.81
N TRP A 8 21.42 -8.55 1.02
CA TRP A 8 20.50 -7.41 0.94
C TRP A 8 19.42 -7.46 2.03
N TYR A 9 19.61 -6.63 3.07
CA TYR A 9 18.55 -6.35 4.05
C TYR A 9 17.38 -5.61 3.41
N GLY A 10 16.18 -6.19 3.47
CA GLY A 10 14.96 -5.58 2.94
C GLY A 10 14.60 -5.97 1.51
N LEU A 11 15.28 -6.97 0.93
CA LEU A 11 14.95 -7.45 -0.42
C LEU A 11 13.48 -7.85 -0.57
N GLU A 12 12.92 -8.56 0.41
CA GLU A 12 11.50 -8.96 0.39
C GLU A 12 10.57 -7.75 0.36
N SER A 13 10.89 -6.71 1.15
CA SER A 13 10.17 -5.43 1.17
C SER A 13 10.22 -4.75 -0.19
N THR A 14 11.41 -4.63 -0.78
CA THR A 14 11.58 -4.00 -2.10
C THR A 14 10.85 -4.78 -3.18
N ILE A 15 10.92 -6.12 -3.19
CA ILE A 15 10.18 -6.94 -4.14
C ILE A 15 8.67 -6.73 -3.98
N ALA A 16 8.16 -6.73 -2.74
CA ALA A 16 6.74 -6.50 -2.49
C ALA A 16 6.29 -5.11 -2.97
N HIS A 17 7.10 -4.09 -2.70
CA HIS A 17 6.87 -2.71 -3.14
C HIS A 17 6.76 -2.61 -4.67
N GLU A 18 7.77 -3.09 -5.39
CA GLU A 18 7.81 -3.02 -6.86
C GLU A 18 6.78 -3.95 -7.51
N LEU A 19 6.47 -5.08 -6.88
CA LEU A 19 5.37 -5.95 -7.31
C LEU A 19 4.04 -5.20 -7.24
N MET A 20 3.81 -4.41 -6.20
CA MET A 20 2.59 -3.60 -6.09
C MET A 20 2.51 -2.54 -7.20
N HIS A 21 3.62 -1.88 -7.56
CA HIS A 21 3.63 -0.97 -8.71
C HIS A 21 3.22 -1.66 -10.01
N ALA A 22 3.77 -2.85 -10.28
CA ALA A 22 3.39 -3.64 -11.45
C ALA A 22 1.89 -4.05 -11.42
N ILE A 23 1.39 -4.43 -10.25
CA ILE A 23 -0.02 -4.76 -10.03
C ILE A 23 -0.92 -3.53 -10.26
N ASP A 24 -0.54 -2.36 -9.74
CA ASP A 24 -1.31 -1.11 -9.89
C ASP A 24 -1.37 -0.67 -11.37
N CYS A 25 -0.26 -0.78 -12.10
CA CYS A 25 -0.25 -0.56 -13.55
C CYS A 25 -1.24 -1.50 -14.26
N LYS A 26 -1.27 -2.79 -13.89
CA LYS A 26 -2.19 -3.74 -14.50
C LYS A 26 -3.66 -3.43 -14.15
N ILE A 27 -3.95 -3.08 -12.90
CA ILE A 27 -5.29 -2.69 -12.47
C ILE A 27 -5.75 -1.44 -13.21
N SER A 28 -4.86 -0.47 -13.41
CA SER A 28 -5.14 0.74 -14.18
C SER A 28 -5.52 0.41 -15.63
N GLN A 29 -4.79 -0.50 -16.28
CA GLN A 29 -5.15 -0.98 -17.63
C GLN A 29 -6.53 -1.67 -17.66
N LEU A 30 -6.83 -2.52 -16.67
CA LEU A 30 -8.13 -3.18 -16.55
C LEU A 30 -9.26 -2.19 -16.28
N ALA A 31 -8.98 -1.11 -15.54
CA ALA A 31 -9.94 -0.04 -15.30
C ALA A 31 -10.22 0.76 -16.58
N MET A 32 -9.19 1.07 -17.36
CA MET A 32 -9.34 1.72 -18.66
C MET A 32 -10.16 0.88 -19.65
N SER A 33 -10.09 -0.45 -19.57
CA SER A 33 -10.92 -1.35 -20.39
C SER A 33 -12.33 -1.57 -19.83
N GLY A 34 -12.69 -0.95 -18.69
CA GLY A 34 -13.99 -1.10 -18.04
C GLY A 34 -14.20 -2.44 -17.31
N TYR A 35 -13.16 -3.26 -17.14
CA TYR A 35 -13.28 -4.57 -16.48
C TYR A 35 -13.45 -4.45 -14.95
N THR A 36 -12.79 -3.46 -14.36
CA THR A 36 -12.84 -3.16 -12.92
C THR A 36 -12.93 -1.66 -12.70
N SER A 37 -13.40 -1.23 -11.53
CA SER A 37 -13.37 0.20 -11.15
C SER A 37 -11.98 0.66 -10.67
N GLY A 38 -11.01 -0.25 -10.58
CA GLY A 38 -9.69 -0.04 -10.01
C GLY A 38 -9.75 0.61 -8.61
N PHE A 39 -8.74 1.42 -8.30
CA PHE A 39 -8.62 2.17 -7.05
C PHE A 39 -9.41 3.50 -7.05
N SER A 40 -10.54 3.58 -7.75
CA SER A 40 -11.34 4.82 -7.89
C SER A 40 -11.79 5.48 -6.58
N LYS A 41 -11.83 4.75 -5.46
CA LYS A 41 -12.19 5.29 -4.13
C LYS A 41 -10.99 5.53 -3.23
N TRP A 42 -9.76 5.37 -3.71
CA TRP A 42 -8.56 5.46 -2.87
C TRP A 42 -8.50 6.74 -2.05
N ASN A 43 -8.75 7.89 -2.70
CA ASN A 43 -8.66 9.19 -2.05
C ASN A 43 -9.78 9.45 -1.01
N HIS A 44 -10.84 8.64 -0.96
CA HIS A 44 -11.87 8.76 0.08
C HIS A 44 -11.38 8.34 1.46
N TYR A 45 -10.26 7.61 1.52
CA TYR A 45 -9.68 7.12 2.77
C TYR A 45 -8.52 8.00 3.28
N LEU A 46 -8.32 9.17 2.70
CA LEU A 46 -7.26 10.11 3.10
C LEU A 46 -7.78 11.11 4.13
N PRO A 47 -6.89 11.74 4.92
CA PRO A 47 -7.30 12.83 5.81
C PRO A 47 -8.05 13.91 5.03
N LYS A 48 -9.05 14.53 5.67
CA LYS A 48 -9.84 15.58 5.01
C LYS A 48 -8.93 16.73 4.55
N GLY A 49 -9.01 17.05 3.26
CA GLY A 49 -8.22 18.13 2.66
C GLY A 49 -6.75 17.78 2.40
N PHE A 50 -6.37 16.51 2.54
CA PHE A 50 -5.04 16.03 2.16
C PHE A 50 -4.87 16.01 0.64
N ASP A 51 -3.69 16.40 0.18
CA ASP A 51 -3.20 16.19 -1.18
C ASP A 51 -1.81 15.57 -1.13
N TYR A 52 -1.47 14.77 -2.13
CA TYR A 52 -0.14 14.19 -2.26
C TYR A 52 0.87 15.28 -2.65
N ASN A 53 2.14 15.01 -2.40
CA ASN A 53 3.21 15.94 -2.76
C ASN A 53 3.41 16.04 -4.28
N TRP A 54 3.04 15.00 -5.03
CA TRP A 54 3.26 14.88 -6.48
C TRP A 54 4.74 15.06 -6.89
N SER A 55 5.64 14.73 -5.96
CA SER A 55 7.09 14.78 -6.13
C SER A 55 7.73 13.74 -5.22
N TYR A 56 8.89 13.21 -5.63
CA TYR A 56 9.75 12.39 -4.77
C TYR A 56 10.71 13.22 -3.93
N ILE A 57 11.01 14.44 -4.37
CA ILE A 57 11.94 15.35 -3.72
C ILE A 57 11.20 16.58 -3.18
N ASN A 58 11.60 17.04 -2.00
CA ASN A 58 11.12 18.27 -1.40
C ASN A 58 11.79 19.50 -2.05
N ASP A 59 11.35 20.70 -1.64
CA ASP A 59 11.83 21.97 -2.19
C ASP A 59 13.34 22.22 -1.94
N ASP A 60 13.91 21.57 -0.92
CA ASP A 60 15.34 21.63 -0.59
C ASP A 60 16.17 20.57 -1.34
N GLY A 61 15.54 19.77 -2.21
CA GLY A 61 16.18 18.72 -3.01
C GLY A 61 16.46 17.42 -2.26
N GLY A 62 15.91 17.26 -1.05
CA GLY A 62 16.01 16.04 -0.24
C GLY A 62 14.71 15.23 -0.23
N ASP A 63 14.70 14.14 0.54
CA ASP A 63 13.50 13.33 0.73
C ASP A 63 12.48 14.01 1.66
N TYR A 64 11.21 13.68 1.50
CA TYR A 64 10.19 14.06 2.46
C TYR A 64 10.37 13.31 3.79
N ASN A 65 10.41 14.04 4.90
CA ASN A 65 10.60 13.52 6.26
C ASN A 65 9.53 14.00 7.26
N ASP A 66 8.46 14.63 6.75
CA ASP A 66 7.33 15.06 7.59
C ASP A 66 6.59 13.84 8.14
N ASN A 67 6.66 13.63 9.45
CA ASN A 67 6.01 12.50 10.12
C ASN A 67 4.52 12.73 10.38
N LYS A 68 3.94 13.88 10.03
CA LYS A 68 2.51 14.15 10.23
C LYS A 68 1.64 13.09 9.55
N TYR A 69 0.71 12.52 10.31
CA TYR A 69 -0.19 11.41 10.01
C TYR A 69 0.50 10.06 9.71
N THR A 70 1.76 9.88 10.11
CA THR A 70 2.51 8.63 9.86
C THR A 70 2.59 7.76 11.11
N THR A 71 2.99 6.49 10.93
CA THR A 71 3.20 5.57 12.06
C THR A 71 4.29 6.03 13.03
N ALA A 72 5.26 6.82 12.56
CA ALA A 72 6.30 7.40 13.38
C ALA A 72 5.78 8.52 14.32
N GLU A 73 4.69 9.20 13.94
CA GLU A 73 4.02 10.17 14.83
C GLU A 73 3.07 9.47 15.80
N ASN A 74 2.17 8.62 15.29
CA ASN A 74 1.23 7.87 16.11
C ASN A 74 0.80 6.58 15.41
N LEU A 75 1.33 5.44 15.86
CA LEU A 75 1.03 4.12 15.30
C LEU A 75 -0.49 3.78 15.28
N SER A 76 -1.24 4.24 16.28
CA SER A 76 -2.67 3.91 16.44
C SER A 76 -3.63 4.81 15.66
N ASP A 77 -3.14 5.94 15.16
CA ASP A 77 -3.95 6.97 14.45
C ASP A 77 -3.26 7.47 13.16
N ALA A 78 -2.40 6.63 12.59
CA ALA A 78 -1.67 6.94 11.37
C ALA A 78 -2.55 6.76 10.13
N TRP A 79 -2.46 7.67 9.17
CA TRP A 79 -3.11 7.54 7.85
C TRP A 79 -2.16 7.04 6.77
N PHE A 80 -0.86 7.15 7.01
CA PHE A 80 0.23 6.76 6.12
C PHE A 80 1.23 5.88 6.86
N VAL A 81 1.90 4.97 6.15
CA VAL A 81 2.96 4.15 6.76
C VAL A 81 4.12 5.04 7.17
N ASP A 82 4.61 5.86 6.26
CA ASP A 82 5.77 6.74 6.42
C ASP A 82 5.59 8.04 5.62
N ALA A 83 6.58 8.95 5.71
CA ALA A 83 6.57 10.19 4.95
C ALA A 83 6.61 9.95 3.42
N TYR A 84 7.28 8.89 2.97
CA TYR A 84 7.40 8.52 1.56
C TYR A 84 6.04 8.15 0.94
N SER A 85 5.15 7.55 1.72
CA SER A 85 3.76 7.23 1.33
C SER A 85 2.96 8.46 0.88
N LYS A 86 3.40 9.68 1.23
CA LYS A 86 2.74 10.94 0.85
C LYS A 86 3.20 11.51 -0.50
N THR A 87 4.16 10.87 -1.17
CA THR A 87 4.69 11.34 -2.47
C THR A 87 3.65 11.19 -3.59
N PHE A 88 3.17 9.96 -3.83
CA PHE A 88 2.16 9.64 -4.83
C PHE A 88 1.20 8.54 -4.35
N PRO A 89 -0.02 8.46 -4.91
CA PRO A 89 -0.93 7.35 -4.60
C PRO A 89 -0.39 5.96 -4.92
N CYS A 90 0.54 5.82 -5.90
CA CYS A 90 1.18 4.54 -6.20
C CYS A 90 2.13 4.12 -5.08
N GLU A 91 2.97 5.03 -4.58
CA GLU A 91 3.87 4.77 -3.46
C GLU A 91 3.12 4.41 -2.19
N ASP A 92 2.01 5.10 -1.93
CA ASP A 92 1.17 4.82 -0.78
C ASP A 92 0.59 3.40 -0.81
N LYS A 93 0.08 2.98 -1.99
CA LYS A 93 -0.39 1.60 -2.20
C LYS A 93 0.75 0.60 -2.04
N ALA A 94 1.92 0.91 -2.59
CA ALA A 94 3.10 0.06 -2.50
C ALA A 94 3.58 -0.11 -1.05
N ARG A 95 3.63 0.96 -0.25
CA ARG A 95 3.96 0.90 1.17
C ARG A 95 2.97 0.09 2.00
N ILE A 96 1.67 0.20 1.73
CA ILE A 96 0.65 -0.63 2.39
C ILE A 96 0.83 -2.10 2.00
N PHE A 97 0.99 -2.41 0.72
CA PHE A 97 1.16 -3.79 0.26
C PHE A 97 2.48 -4.42 0.75
N GLU A 98 3.55 -3.65 0.78
CA GLU A 98 4.84 -4.02 1.37
C GLU A 98 4.66 -4.50 2.82
N ASN A 99 3.93 -3.75 3.64
CA ASN A 99 3.64 -4.13 5.02
C ASN A 99 2.70 -5.35 5.14
N LEU A 100 1.76 -5.50 4.21
CA LEU A 100 0.93 -6.70 4.14
C LEU A 100 1.73 -7.94 3.75
N PHE A 101 2.71 -7.81 2.86
CA PHE A 101 3.45 -8.94 2.31
C PHE A 101 4.67 -9.28 3.17
N ALA A 102 5.61 -8.35 3.33
CA ALA A 102 6.90 -8.54 3.99
C ALA A 102 6.97 -7.95 5.41
N GLY A 103 6.02 -7.09 5.80
CA GLY A 103 5.99 -6.48 7.12
C GLY A 103 5.44 -7.37 8.24
N ASP A 104 5.51 -6.86 9.47
CA ASP A 104 4.96 -7.47 10.69
C ASP A 104 3.48 -7.11 10.95
N GLY A 105 2.91 -6.23 10.12
CA GLY A 105 1.52 -5.79 10.21
C GLY A 105 1.23 -4.78 11.32
N SER A 106 2.25 -4.31 12.05
CA SER A 106 2.09 -3.36 13.17
C SER A 106 1.37 -2.06 12.77
N CYS A 107 1.61 -1.57 11.55
CA CYS A 107 0.96 -0.36 11.03
C CYS A 107 -0.57 -0.49 10.90
N PHE A 108 -1.11 -1.72 10.85
CA PHE A 108 -2.56 -1.98 10.80
C PHE A 108 -3.24 -1.94 12.17
N GLN A 109 -2.53 -1.56 13.23
CA GLN A 109 -3.15 -1.11 14.48
C GLN A 109 -3.95 0.18 14.30
N SER A 110 -3.55 1.04 13.36
CA SER A 110 -4.37 2.17 12.93
C SER A 110 -5.55 1.66 12.10
N SER A 111 -6.76 2.06 12.50
CA SER A 111 -7.99 1.76 11.76
C SER A 111 -7.97 2.36 10.34
N HIS A 112 -7.37 3.54 10.16
CA HIS A 112 -7.26 4.20 8.87
C HIS A 112 -6.41 3.38 7.89
N LEU A 113 -5.24 2.88 8.33
CA LEU A 113 -4.40 2.02 7.50
C LEU A 113 -5.02 0.64 7.27
N ALA A 114 -5.67 0.06 8.29
CA ALA A 114 -6.35 -1.22 8.17
C ALA A 114 -7.51 -1.17 7.17
N GLU A 115 -8.34 -0.12 7.19
CA GLU A 115 -9.42 0.07 6.22
C GLU A 115 -8.90 0.22 4.79
N ARG A 116 -7.81 0.96 4.62
CA ARG A 116 -7.15 1.13 3.32
C ARG A 116 -6.55 -0.16 2.80
N ALA A 117 -5.92 -0.95 3.66
CA ALA A 117 -5.43 -2.28 3.33
C ALA A 117 -6.57 -3.22 2.92
N LYS A 118 -7.70 -3.22 3.65
CA LYS A 118 -8.91 -3.98 3.29
C LYS A 118 -9.45 -3.55 1.92
N TYR A 119 -9.48 -2.25 1.63
CA TYR A 119 -9.89 -1.75 0.31
C TYR A 119 -8.90 -2.19 -0.78
N LEU A 120 -7.60 -2.17 -0.52
CA LEU A 120 -6.57 -2.65 -1.44
C LEU A 120 -6.81 -4.12 -1.80
N CYS A 121 -6.93 -5.01 -0.81
CA CYS A 121 -7.20 -6.43 -1.02
C CYS A 121 -8.52 -6.67 -1.79
N LYS A 122 -9.57 -5.90 -1.48
CA LYS A 122 -10.84 -5.96 -2.23
C LYS A 122 -10.68 -5.62 -3.70
N VAL A 123 -9.87 -4.60 -4.04
CA VAL A 123 -9.58 -4.23 -5.44
C VAL A 123 -8.76 -5.32 -6.13
N LEU A 124 -7.77 -5.91 -5.46
CA LEU A 124 -7.01 -7.04 -6.00
C LEU A 124 -7.94 -8.20 -6.39
N ARG A 125 -8.77 -8.68 -5.45
CA ARG A 125 -9.70 -9.79 -5.68
C ARG A 125 -10.69 -9.51 -6.82
N LYS A 126 -11.20 -8.29 -6.93
CA LYS A 126 -12.09 -7.88 -8.02
C LYS A 126 -11.41 -7.79 -9.39
N SER A 127 -10.10 -7.56 -9.41
CA SER A 127 -9.37 -7.28 -10.66
C SER A 127 -8.69 -8.53 -11.22
N PHE A 128 -8.42 -9.53 -10.38
CA PHE A 128 -7.72 -10.76 -10.78
C PHE A 128 -8.56 -12.00 -10.50
N LYS A 129 -9.10 -12.59 -11.57
CA LYS A 129 -9.87 -13.83 -11.49
C LYS A 129 -9.09 -15.00 -10.85
N SER A 130 -7.76 -15.00 -10.97
CA SER A 130 -6.89 -15.99 -10.31
C SER A 130 -6.96 -15.97 -8.79
N LEU A 131 -7.59 -14.96 -8.18
CA LEU A 131 -7.79 -14.84 -6.74
C LEU A 131 -9.21 -15.27 -6.29
N GLU A 132 -10.09 -15.66 -7.20
CA GLU A 132 -11.50 -15.96 -6.93
C GLU A 132 -11.66 -17.14 -5.95
N ASP A 133 -10.89 -18.22 -6.16
CA ASP A 133 -10.94 -19.44 -5.33
C ASP A 133 -9.95 -19.43 -4.16
N ALA A 134 -9.20 -18.33 -3.97
CA ALA A 134 -8.22 -18.23 -2.92
C ALA A 134 -8.89 -17.92 -1.57
N ASN A 135 -8.95 -18.91 -0.68
CA ASN A 135 -9.51 -18.75 0.66
C ASN A 135 -8.61 -17.85 1.53
N ASP A 136 -7.33 -18.19 1.63
CA ASP A 136 -6.37 -17.50 2.49
C ASP A 136 -5.21 -16.92 1.66
N LEU A 137 -5.30 -15.64 1.31
CA LEU A 137 -4.18 -14.93 0.69
C LEU A 137 -3.20 -14.49 1.77
N TYR A 138 -1.91 -14.80 1.57
CA TYR A 138 -0.88 -14.53 2.58
C TYR A 138 -0.87 -13.08 3.07
N TRP A 139 -1.03 -12.12 2.16
CA TRP A 139 -1.06 -10.69 2.47
C TRP A 139 -2.35 -10.21 3.16
N GLU A 140 -3.37 -11.06 3.33
CA GLU A 140 -4.60 -10.71 4.08
C GLU A 140 -4.53 -11.10 5.56
N ARG A 141 -3.45 -11.78 5.99
CA ARG A 141 -3.31 -12.37 7.35
C ARG A 141 -3.44 -11.38 8.51
N TYR A 142 -3.20 -10.09 8.28
CA TYR A 142 -3.30 -9.04 9.29
C TYR A 142 -4.67 -8.35 9.33
N LEU A 143 -5.54 -8.62 8.35
CA LEU A 143 -6.80 -7.89 8.16
C LEU A 143 -8.03 -8.66 8.61
N ASN A 144 -7.88 -9.97 8.83
CA ASN A 144 -8.92 -10.81 9.37
C ASN A 144 -9.04 -10.56 10.87
N GLU A 145 -10.19 -10.07 11.30
CA GLU A 145 -10.58 -10.17 12.71
C GLU A 145 -10.55 -11.65 13.06
N LYS A 146 -9.62 -12.06 13.93
CA LYS A 146 -9.85 -13.29 14.70
C LYS A 146 -11.17 -13.02 15.42
N ALA A 147 -12.22 -13.75 15.06
CA ALA A 147 -13.37 -13.90 15.93
C ALA A 147 -12.80 -14.32 17.30
N ALA A 148 -12.83 -13.39 18.24
CA ALA A 148 -12.51 -13.63 19.63
C ALA A 148 -13.66 -14.43 20.27
#